data_AF-A0A4Z2C833-F1
#
_entry.id   AF-A0A4Z2C833-F1
#
_cell.length_a   1.000
_cell.length_b   1.000
_cell.length_c   1.000
_cell.angle_alpha   90.00
_cell.angle_beta   90.00
_cell.angle_gamma   90.00
#
_symmetry.space_group_name_H-M   'P 1'
#
loop_
_entity.id
_entity.type
_entity.pdbx_description
1 polymer ?
#
loop_
_entity_poly.entity_id
_entity_poly.type
_entity_poly.pdbx_seq_one_letter_code
_entity_poly.pdbx_strand_id
1 'polypeptide(L)'
;MESYEVEIDGKTYQVKPIRNLNGHSIGQYRIHSGKTVPIVKGGEATRMETFLLKTETLYSKSNSATQENKYLNAFPEFDLRVFTYHATKCSVNCTAVHKQPQRRRRLLPSKRSAAQEEVRCHDDMECSHYMKNFNVGHVPIRLPRAKHLLNVINENFGTLAFCRRWLDRLGESKYLMALKNLCDLGIIDPYPPLCDIKGSYTAQYEHTILLRPTYKEVVSRGEDY
;
A
#
# COMPACT_ATOMS: atom_id res chain seq x y z
N MET A 1 -10.91 -2.47 -17.29
CA MET A 1 -10.83 -1.19 -16.54
C MET A 1 -10.85 0.00 -17.48
N GLU A 2 -9.94 0.08 -18.46
CA GLU A 2 -9.90 1.21 -19.42
C GLU A 2 -11.13 1.29 -20.37
N SER A 3 -12.07 0.35 -20.27
CA SER A 3 -13.36 0.34 -20.96
C SER A 3 -14.43 1.22 -20.30
N TYR A 4 -14.15 1.78 -19.12
CA TYR A 4 -15.10 2.58 -18.35
C TYR A 4 -14.76 4.07 -18.42
N GLU A 5 -15.80 4.88 -18.43
CA GLU A 5 -15.74 6.34 -18.32
C GLU A 5 -16.65 6.80 -17.18
N VAL A 6 -16.29 7.90 -16.54
CA VAL A 6 -17.06 8.52 -15.45
C VAL A 6 -17.18 10.01 -15.69
N GLU A 7 -18.35 10.59 -15.42
CA GLU A 7 -18.54 12.03 -15.43
C GLU A 7 -18.49 12.57 -14.00
N ILE A 8 -17.60 13.52 -13.75
CA ILE A 8 -17.44 14.18 -12.44
C ILE A 8 -17.29 15.67 -12.71
N ASP A 9 -18.11 16.49 -12.03
CA ASP A 9 -18.12 17.95 -12.18
C ASP A 9 -18.30 18.41 -13.65
N GLY A 10 -19.15 17.71 -14.40
CA GLY A 10 -19.45 18.03 -15.81
C GLY A 10 -18.32 17.68 -16.80
N LYS A 11 -17.31 16.92 -16.37
CA LYS A 11 -16.21 16.44 -17.22
C LYS A 11 -16.14 14.92 -17.22
N THR A 12 -16.07 14.35 -18.42
CA THR A 12 -15.90 12.91 -18.62
C THR A 12 -14.43 12.51 -18.52
N TYR A 13 -14.16 11.41 -17.83
CA TYR A 13 -12.84 10.85 -17.62
C TYR A 13 -12.83 9.36 -17.93
N GLN A 14 -11.86 8.91 -18.71
CA GLN A 14 -11.55 7.49 -18.84
C GLN A 14 -10.88 6.98 -17.57
N VAL A 15 -11.36 5.85 -17.04
CA VAL A 15 -10.79 5.22 -15.85
C VAL A 15 -9.43 4.60 -16.18
N LYS A 16 -8.38 5.00 -15.44
CA LYS A 16 -7.01 4.51 -15.64
C LYS A 16 -6.49 3.77 -14.42
N PRO A 17 -5.85 2.59 -14.60
CA PRO A 17 -5.17 1.89 -13.51
C PRO A 17 -3.92 2.64 -13.05
N ILE A 18 -3.64 2.59 -11.73
CA ILE A 18 -2.41 3.16 -11.15
C ILE A 18 -1.25 2.20 -11.39
N ARG A 19 -0.40 2.49 -12.38
CA ARG A 19 0.53 1.50 -12.94
C ARG A 19 1.56 0.96 -11.96
N ASN A 20 1.94 1.76 -10.97
CA ASN A 20 2.95 1.40 -9.96
C ASN A 20 2.37 0.84 -8.66
N LEU A 21 1.08 0.47 -8.65
CA LEU A 21 0.44 -0.28 -7.56
C LEU A 21 0.04 -1.66 -8.05
N ASN A 22 0.12 -2.65 -7.17
CA ASN A 22 0.01 -4.05 -7.55
C ASN A 22 -0.66 -4.85 -6.43
N GLY A 23 -1.35 -5.92 -6.80
CA GLY A 23 -1.60 -7.01 -5.86
C GLY A 23 -0.29 -7.71 -5.49
N HIS A 24 -0.33 -8.59 -4.51
CA HIS A 24 0.86 -9.30 -4.05
C HIS A 24 0.53 -10.65 -3.43
N SER A 25 1.53 -11.52 -3.35
CA SER A 25 1.43 -12.73 -2.55
C SER A 25 1.54 -12.40 -1.06
N ILE A 26 0.82 -13.17 -0.23
CA ILE A 26 0.88 -13.13 1.23
C ILE A 26 1.57 -14.40 1.72
N GLY A 27 2.42 -14.24 2.74
CA GLY A 27 3.03 -15.32 3.49
C GLY A 27 2.73 -15.22 4.98
N GLN A 28 3.10 -16.24 5.74
CA GLN A 28 2.94 -16.23 7.19
C GLN A 28 3.72 -15.05 7.81
N TYR A 29 3.02 -14.18 8.53
CA TYR A 29 3.55 -12.93 9.10
C TYR A 29 4.25 -12.00 8.09
N ARG A 30 3.96 -12.13 6.80
CA ARG A 30 4.60 -11.37 5.73
C ARG A 30 3.57 -10.93 4.71
N ILE A 31 3.11 -9.68 4.84
CA ILE A 31 2.08 -9.13 3.94
C ILE A 31 2.56 -9.14 2.48
N HIS A 32 3.81 -8.75 2.21
CA HIS A 32 4.43 -8.81 0.88
C HIS A 32 5.43 -9.98 0.79
N SER A 33 4.98 -11.16 0.33
CA SER A 33 5.84 -12.37 0.27
C SER A 33 6.71 -12.51 -0.98
N GLY A 34 6.66 -11.53 -1.88
CA GLY A 34 7.66 -11.34 -2.94
C GLY A 34 7.13 -11.39 -4.37
N LYS A 35 6.02 -12.08 -4.64
CA LYS A 35 5.37 -12.04 -5.96
C LYS A 35 4.42 -10.84 -6.03
N THR A 36 4.43 -10.12 -7.14
CA THR A 36 3.54 -8.98 -7.42
C THR A 36 2.60 -9.31 -8.57
N VAL A 37 1.35 -8.87 -8.48
CA VAL A 37 0.32 -9.05 -9.51
C VAL A 37 0.06 -7.69 -10.17
N PRO A 38 0.60 -7.43 -11.38
CA PRO A 38 0.45 -6.15 -12.05
C PRO A 38 -0.98 -5.92 -12.53
N ILE A 39 -1.42 -4.66 -12.50
CA ILE A 39 -2.75 -4.23 -12.97
C ILE A 39 -2.72 -3.58 -14.36
N VAL A 40 -1.56 -3.60 -15.01
CA VAL A 40 -1.34 -3.15 -16.39
C VAL A 40 -0.53 -4.19 -17.18
N LYS A 41 -0.69 -4.16 -18.51
CA LYS A 41 0.09 -5.00 -19.42
C LYS A 41 1.59 -4.68 -19.35
N GLY A 42 2.42 -5.66 -19.73
CA GLY A 42 3.89 -5.50 -19.79
C GLY A 42 4.63 -5.89 -18.51
N GLY A 43 3.95 -6.53 -17.55
CA GLY A 43 4.58 -7.10 -16.37
C GLY A 43 5.36 -8.39 -16.65
N GLU A 44 5.93 -8.96 -15.59
CA GLU A 44 6.68 -10.23 -15.67
C GLU A 44 5.77 -11.41 -16.03
N ALA A 45 6.34 -12.41 -16.73
CA ALA A 45 5.66 -13.66 -17.07
C ALA A 45 5.71 -14.71 -15.94
N THR A 46 5.98 -14.28 -14.71
CA THR A 46 6.07 -15.14 -13.53
C THR A 46 4.73 -15.82 -13.27
N ARG A 47 4.72 -17.15 -13.17
CA ARG A 47 3.49 -17.93 -12.96
C ARG A 47 3.08 -17.92 -11.49
N MET A 48 1.77 -17.86 -11.27
CA MET A 48 1.19 -18.08 -9.95
C MET A 48 1.31 -19.57 -9.57
N GLU A 49 1.63 -19.83 -8.32
CA GLU A 49 1.62 -21.18 -7.73
C GLU A 49 0.70 -21.14 -6.50
N THR A 50 0.46 -22.29 -5.86
CA THR A 50 -0.41 -22.43 -4.69
C THR A 50 0.01 -21.53 -3.52
N PHE A 51 -0.59 -20.33 -3.40
CA PHE A 51 -0.34 -19.34 -2.35
C PHE A 51 -1.61 -18.54 -2.03
N LEU A 52 -1.53 -17.77 -0.93
CA LEU A 52 -2.44 -16.65 -0.67
C LEU A 52 -2.06 -15.46 -1.57
N LEU A 53 -3.04 -14.93 -2.28
CA LEU A 53 -2.88 -13.75 -3.12
C LEU A 53 -3.84 -12.65 -2.67
N LYS A 54 -3.32 -11.44 -2.60
CA LYS A 54 -4.06 -10.22 -2.32
C LYS A 54 -4.17 -9.45 -3.63
N THR A 55 -5.37 -9.29 -4.17
CA THR A 55 -5.60 -8.62 -5.45
C THR A 55 -6.15 -7.23 -5.20
N GLU A 56 -5.36 -6.20 -5.51
CA GLU A 56 -5.75 -4.79 -5.41
C GLU A 56 -6.09 -4.24 -6.78
N THR A 57 -7.24 -3.59 -6.92
CA THR A 57 -7.62 -2.87 -8.12
C THR A 57 -7.71 -1.38 -7.79
N LEU A 58 -6.72 -0.60 -8.26
CA LEU A 58 -6.59 0.83 -7.98
C LEU A 58 -6.65 1.64 -9.26
N TYR A 59 -7.43 2.71 -9.26
CA TYR A 59 -7.54 3.62 -10.40
C TYR A 59 -7.54 5.08 -9.97
N SER A 60 -7.28 5.94 -10.94
CA SER A 60 -6.93 7.34 -10.72
C SER A 60 -7.30 8.24 -11.90
N LYS A 61 -7.73 9.47 -11.61
CA LYS A 61 -8.01 10.54 -12.59
C LYS A 61 -6.75 11.40 -12.84
N SER A 62 -6.38 11.66 -14.10
CA SER A 62 -5.33 12.63 -14.45
C SER A 62 -5.87 13.96 -15.02
N ASN A 63 -5.90 15.02 -14.19
CA ASN A 63 -5.99 16.50 -14.40
C ASN A 63 -7.16 17.11 -15.23
N SER A 64 -7.62 18.36 -15.00
CA SER A 64 -7.02 19.61 -14.53
C SER A 64 -7.96 20.39 -13.58
N ALA A 65 -7.37 21.03 -12.57
CA ALA A 65 -7.81 22.22 -11.81
C ALA A 65 -9.32 22.50 -11.66
N THR A 66 -9.88 22.13 -10.49
CA THR A 66 -10.68 23.02 -9.61
C THR A 66 -10.91 22.33 -8.27
N GLN A 67 -10.90 23.13 -7.20
CA GLN A 67 -11.08 22.71 -5.81
C GLN A 67 -12.51 22.22 -5.56
N GLU A 68 -12.66 21.16 -4.77
CA GLU A 68 -13.45 21.15 -3.52
C GLU A 68 -13.30 19.77 -2.83
N ASN A 69 -12.84 19.78 -1.58
CA ASN A 69 -12.80 18.60 -0.72
C ASN A 69 -14.22 18.18 -0.35
N LYS A 70 -14.74 17.08 -0.91
CA LYS A 70 -15.95 16.42 -0.40
C LYS A 70 -15.66 14.96 -0.09
N TYR A 71 -15.53 14.70 1.21
CA TYR A 71 -15.41 13.36 1.80
C TYR A 71 -16.81 12.71 1.83
N LEU A 72 -16.95 11.52 1.24
CA LEU A 72 -18.15 10.71 1.39
C LEU A 72 -17.92 9.63 2.46
N ASN A 73 -18.58 9.81 3.59
CA ASN A 73 -18.61 8.89 4.72
C ASN A 73 -19.66 7.78 4.49
N ALA A 74 -19.34 6.55 4.89
CA ALA A 74 -20.32 5.54 5.25
C ALA A 74 -19.73 4.51 6.24
N PHE A 75 -20.56 4.17 7.23
CA PHE A 75 -20.43 3.51 8.55
C PHE A 75 -20.18 1.96 8.51
N PRO A 76 -20.43 1.16 9.59
CA PRO A 76 -19.73 1.03 10.88
C PRO A 76 -19.16 -0.41 11.14
N GLU A 77 -18.55 -0.59 12.31
CA GLU A 77 -17.80 -1.74 12.88
C GLU A 77 -18.43 -3.15 12.79
N PHE A 78 -17.62 -4.21 12.66
CA PHE A 78 -17.41 -5.30 13.67
C PHE A 78 -16.47 -6.43 13.17
N ASP A 79 -16.13 -7.33 14.09
CA ASP A 79 -14.86 -8.02 14.34
C ASP A 79 -14.86 -9.53 13.96
N LEU A 80 -13.77 -10.04 13.34
CA LEU A 80 -13.14 -11.36 13.61
C LEU A 80 -12.01 -11.74 12.60
N ARG A 81 -10.76 -11.62 13.07
CA ARG A 81 -9.60 -12.53 12.87
C ARG A 81 -9.28 -13.11 11.48
N VAL A 82 -9.23 -12.27 10.46
CA VAL A 82 -8.24 -12.40 9.38
C VAL A 82 -7.53 -11.06 9.33
N PHE A 83 -6.28 -10.98 9.84
CA PHE A 83 -5.45 -9.79 9.69
C PHE A 83 -4.98 -9.66 8.23
N THR A 84 -5.91 -9.53 7.30
CA THR A 84 -5.68 -8.63 6.16
C THR A 84 -5.66 -7.25 6.79
N TYR A 85 -4.56 -6.53 6.61
CA TYR A 85 -4.53 -5.09 6.88
C TYR A 85 -5.63 -4.44 6.03
N HIS A 86 -6.83 -4.34 6.58
CA HIS A 86 -7.72 -3.25 6.27
C HIS A 86 -6.90 -2.01 6.61
N ALA A 87 -6.43 -1.30 5.59
CA ALA A 87 -6.14 0.11 5.73
C ALA A 87 -7.45 0.73 6.24
N THR A 88 -7.58 0.79 7.55
CA THR A 88 -8.75 1.32 8.24
C THR A 88 -8.94 2.74 7.74
N LYS A 89 -10.16 3.04 7.26
CA LYS A 89 -10.68 4.40 7.07
C LYS A 89 -10.28 5.23 8.29
N CYS A 90 -9.21 5.98 8.17
CA CYS A 90 -8.72 6.88 9.20
C CYS A 90 -8.66 8.26 8.57
N SER A 91 -9.82 8.86 8.22
CA SER A 91 -10.03 10.28 7.83
C SER A 91 -9.07 10.94 6.79
N VAL A 92 -8.12 10.20 6.25
CA VAL A 92 -7.12 10.61 5.26
C VAL A 92 -6.85 9.36 4.44
N ASN A 93 -7.28 9.35 3.17
CA ASN A 93 -7.03 8.26 2.23
C ASN A 93 -5.53 7.95 2.18
N CYS A 94 -5.11 6.83 2.77
CA CYS A 94 -3.71 6.38 2.79
C CYS A 94 -3.68 4.89 2.46
N THR A 95 -3.35 4.55 1.21
CA THR A 95 -2.94 3.20 0.84
C THR A 95 -1.44 3.07 1.05
N ALA A 96 -1.03 2.24 2.01
CA ALA A 96 0.36 1.84 2.19
C ALA A 96 0.65 0.65 1.26
N VAL A 97 1.19 0.92 0.06
CA VAL A 97 1.61 -0.13 -0.89
C VAL A 97 3.12 -0.05 -1.07
N HIS A 98 3.80 -1.19 -1.22
CA HIS A 98 5.24 -1.22 -1.46
C HIS A 98 5.57 -0.74 -2.87
N LYS A 99 6.37 0.32 -3.00
CA LYS A 99 6.98 0.73 -4.28
C LYS A 99 8.20 -0.15 -4.59
N GLN A 100 8.30 -0.65 -5.82
CA GLN A 100 9.52 -1.28 -6.31
C GLN A 100 10.68 -0.26 -6.42
N PRO A 101 11.94 -0.66 -6.16
CA PRO A 101 13.11 0.16 -6.41
C PRO A 101 13.35 0.33 -7.93
N GLN A 102 13.19 1.56 -8.44
CA GLN A 102 13.45 1.87 -9.85
C GLN A 102 14.95 2.21 -10.06
N ARG A 103 15.65 1.43 -10.89
CA ARG A 103 16.99 1.81 -11.39
C ARG A 103 16.86 2.98 -12.37
N ARG A 104 17.47 4.13 -12.05
CA ARG A 104 17.48 5.32 -12.93
C ARG A 104 18.26 5.04 -14.22
N ARG A 105 17.58 4.88 -15.36
CA ARG A 105 18.17 5.09 -16.69
C ARG A 105 17.88 6.51 -17.15
N ARG A 106 18.94 7.26 -17.48
CA ARG A 106 18.85 8.56 -18.16
C ARG A 106 18.32 8.31 -19.57
N LEU A 107 17.14 8.81 -19.90
CA LEU A 107 16.61 8.83 -21.26
C LEU A 107 16.71 10.25 -21.82
N LEU A 108 17.29 10.35 -23.02
CA LEU A 108 17.33 11.57 -23.83
C LEU A 108 15.93 11.90 -24.37
N PRO A 109 15.58 13.18 -24.56
CA PRO A 109 14.24 13.56 -25.00
C PRO A 109 14.05 13.25 -26.50
N SER A 110 13.12 12.35 -26.83
CA SER A 110 12.58 12.21 -28.19
C SER A 110 11.13 12.69 -28.23
N LYS A 111 10.76 13.20 -29.41
CA LYS A 111 9.57 13.99 -29.72
C LYS A 111 8.27 13.33 -29.21
N ARG A 112 7.53 14.02 -28.34
CA ARG A 112 6.23 13.59 -27.81
C ARG A 112 5.14 13.76 -28.88
N SER A 113 4.77 12.67 -29.55
CA SER A 113 3.36 12.44 -29.87
C SER A 113 2.57 12.36 -28.55
N ALA A 114 1.26 12.56 -28.58
CA ALA A 114 0.40 12.54 -27.39
C ALA A 114 0.46 11.17 -26.67
N ALA A 115 1.50 10.97 -25.87
CA ALA A 115 1.67 9.82 -25.01
C ALA A 115 0.59 9.94 -23.95
N GLN A 116 -0.33 8.97 -23.94
CA GLN A 116 -1.29 8.79 -22.85
C GLN A 116 -0.51 8.81 -21.54
N GLU A 117 -0.69 9.88 -20.78
CA GLU A 117 0.04 10.11 -19.54
C GLU A 117 -0.29 8.95 -18.58
N GLU A 118 0.74 8.18 -18.22
CA GLU A 118 0.63 7.03 -17.33
C GLU A 118 0.35 7.52 -15.92
N VAL A 119 -0.62 6.93 -15.22
CA VAL A 119 -0.89 7.34 -13.83
C VAL A 119 -0.02 6.57 -12.85
N ARG A 120 0.61 7.32 -11.93
CA ARG A 120 1.53 6.79 -10.92
C ARG A 120 1.32 7.53 -9.60
N CYS A 121 1.37 6.79 -8.49
CA CYS A 121 1.37 7.41 -7.16
C CYS A 121 2.78 7.74 -6.67
N HIS A 122 2.87 8.81 -5.89
CA HIS A 122 4.07 9.32 -5.25
C HIS A 122 3.92 9.32 -3.72
N ASP A 123 5.04 9.34 -3.02
CA ASP A 123 5.01 9.43 -1.55
C ASP A 123 4.67 10.87 -1.20
N ASP A 124 3.66 11.06 -0.37
CA ASP A 124 3.24 12.39 0.08
C ASP A 124 2.76 12.33 1.54
N MET A 125 2.61 13.50 2.17
CA MET A 125 2.12 13.67 3.54
C MET A 125 2.99 12.99 4.62
N GLU A 126 2.52 13.03 5.88
CA GLU A 126 3.23 12.44 7.00
C GLU A 126 3.08 10.91 7.03
N CYS A 127 4.21 10.20 7.16
CA CYS A 127 4.23 8.75 7.23
C CYS A 127 3.64 8.23 8.56
N SER A 128 2.64 7.36 8.47
CA SER A 128 1.97 6.75 9.62
C SER A 128 2.20 5.25 9.76
N HIS A 129 2.57 4.56 8.68
CA HIS A 129 2.71 3.10 8.61
C HIS A 129 4.18 2.69 8.54
N TYR A 130 4.51 1.63 9.26
CA TYR A 130 5.86 1.09 9.39
C TYR A 130 5.79 -0.43 9.41
N MET A 131 6.86 -1.09 8.98
CA MET A 131 6.96 -2.55 9.09
C MET A 131 8.41 -2.95 9.27
N LYS A 132 8.68 -3.94 10.11
CA LYS A 132 10.01 -4.50 10.22
C LYS A 132 10.39 -5.19 8.91
N ASN A 133 11.61 -4.96 8.42
CA ASN A 133 12.10 -5.64 7.25
C ASN A 133 12.26 -7.14 7.56
N PHE A 134 11.52 -7.98 6.83
CA PHE A 134 11.46 -9.42 7.07
C PHE A 134 12.83 -10.11 6.94
N ASN A 135 13.70 -9.60 6.07
CA ASN A 135 14.99 -10.24 5.79
C ASN A 135 16.11 -9.78 6.74
N VAL A 136 15.84 -8.78 7.59
CA VAL A 136 16.84 -8.24 8.52
C VAL A 136 16.83 -9.05 9.80
N GLY A 137 17.97 -9.71 10.06
CA GLY A 137 18.22 -10.45 11.29
C GLY A 137 18.51 -9.53 12.49
N HIS A 138 19.23 -10.05 13.47
CA HIS A 138 19.61 -9.28 14.65
C HIS A 138 20.66 -8.21 14.30
N VAL A 139 20.34 -6.94 14.57
CA VAL A 139 21.24 -5.80 14.40
C VAL A 139 21.55 -5.19 15.78
N PRO A 140 22.83 -5.04 16.17
CA PRO A 140 23.17 -4.46 17.47
C PRO A 140 22.89 -2.96 17.50
N ILE A 141 21.91 -2.55 18.32
CA ILE A 141 21.53 -1.14 18.51
C ILE A 141 22.21 -0.58 19.76
N ARG A 142 22.93 0.54 19.60
CA ARG A 142 23.60 1.25 20.70
C ARG A 142 22.67 2.18 21.49
N LEU A 143 21.70 2.80 20.82
CA LEU A 143 20.79 3.77 21.43
C LEU A 143 19.74 3.05 22.30
N PRO A 144 19.68 3.30 23.64
CA PRO A 144 18.79 2.57 24.53
C PRO A 144 17.31 2.69 24.16
N ARG A 145 16.85 3.89 23.77
CA ARG A 145 15.45 4.12 23.34
C ARG A 145 15.11 3.37 22.05
N ALA A 146 16.03 3.30 21.09
CA ALA A 146 15.81 2.56 19.85
C ALA A 146 15.80 1.05 20.09
N LYS A 147 16.64 0.56 21.01
CA LYS A 147 16.62 -0.85 21.44
C LYS A 147 15.31 -1.20 22.14
N HIS A 148 14.85 -0.36 23.08
CA HIS A 148 13.55 -0.52 23.75
C HIS A 148 12.40 -0.56 22.73
N LEU A 149 12.33 0.42 21.84
CA LEU A 149 11.29 0.48 20.81
C LEU A 149 11.32 -0.76 19.89
N LEU A 150 12.50 -1.23 19.48
CA LEU A 150 12.60 -2.45 18.67
C LEU A 150 12.09 -3.68 19.43
N ASN A 151 12.35 -3.80 20.74
CA ASN A 151 11.82 -4.89 21.56
C ASN A 151 10.29 -4.85 21.60
N VAL A 152 9.70 -3.68 21.87
CA VAL A 152 8.25 -3.48 21.84
C VAL A 152 7.67 -3.92 20.50
N ILE A 153 8.31 -3.53 19.39
CA ILE A 153 7.87 -3.90 18.04
C ILE A 153 7.97 -5.41 17.81
N ASN A 154 9.05 -6.05 18.24
CA ASN A 154 9.22 -7.50 18.11
C ASN A 154 8.18 -8.29 18.92
N GLU A 155 7.88 -7.84 20.15
CA GLU A 155 6.94 -8.49 21.05
C GLU A 155 5.48 -8.34 20.59
N ASN A 156 5.12 -7.18 20.04
CA ASN A 156 3.73 -6.87 19.70
C ASN A 156 3.37 -7.11 18.22
N PHE A 157 4.31 -6.88 17.31
CA PHE A 157 4.04 -6.90 15.86
C PHE A 157 4.90 -7.92 15.10
N GLY A 158 6.11 -8.21 15.59
CA GLY A 158 7.06 -9.07 14.88
C GLY A 158 7.43 -8.50 13.52
N THR A 159 6.98 -9.15 12.44
CA THR A 159 7.15 -8.70 11.04
C THR A 159 5.86 -8.16 10.42
N LEU A 160 4.76 -8.10 11.18
CA LEU A 160 3.56 -7.42 10.74
C LEU A 160 3.82 -5.90 10.69
N ALA A 161 3.04 -5.20 9.86
CA ALA A 161 3.05 -3.76 9.86
C ALA A 161 2.57 -3.21 11.23
N PHE A 162 2.69 -1.91 11.44
CA PHE A 162 2.10 -1.20 12.57
C PHE A 162 1.98 0.28 12.22
N CYS A 163 1.29 1.04 13.07
CA CYS A 163 1.18 2.48 12.92
C CYS A 163 1.50 3.21 14.23
N ARG A 164 1.81 4.51 14.14
CA ARG A 164 2.15 5.36 15.32
C ARG A 164 1.10 5.28 16.43
N ARG A 165 -0.19 5.33 16.06
CA ARG A 165 -1.32 5.22 17.01
C ARG A 165 -1.30 3.94 17.85
N TRP A 166 -0.75 2.85 17.32
CA TRP A 166 -0.66 1.60 18.08
C TRP A 166 0.46 1.64 19.11
N LEU A 167 1.58 2.29 18.78
CA LEU A 167 2.64 2.57 19.76
C LEU A 167 2.11 3.49 20.87
N ASP A 168 1.35 4.54 20.51
CA ASP A 168 0.72 5.43 21.48
C ASP A 168 -0.21 4.65 22.44
N ARG A 169 -0.99 3.70 21.91
CA ARG A 169 -1.89 2.84 22.71
C ARG A 169 -1.13 1.90 23.66
N LEU A 170 0.08 1.49 23.30
CA LEU A 170 0.97 0.71 24.16
C LEU A 170 1.65 1.56 25.25
N GLY A 171 1.39 2.87 25.29
CA GLY A 171 1.99 3.80 26.25
C GLY A 171 3.38 4.29 25.84
N GLU A 172 3.84 3.96 24.63
CA GLU A 172 5.10 4.50 24.12
C GLU A 172 4.95 6.00 23.85
N SER A 173 5.94 6.78 24.26
CA SER A 173 5.96 8.23 24.05
C SER A 173 7.35 8.70 23.63
N LYS A 174 7.40 9.85 22.93
CA LYS A 174 8.66 10.46 22.45
C LYS A 174 9.54 9.48 21.62
N TYR A 175 8.92 8.52 20.94
CA TYR A 175 9.60 7.46 20.20
C TYR A 175 9.99 7.86 18.77
N LEU A 176 9.55 9.01 18.26
CA LEU A 176 9.76 9.40 16.85
C LEU A 176 11.22 9.39 16.41
N MET A 177 12.15 9.86 17.25
CA MET A 177 13.58 9.87 16.91
C MET A 177 14.20 8.47 16.96
N ALA A 178 13.71 7.60 17.86
CA ALA A 178 14.08 6.20 17.92
C ALA A 178 13.56 5.45 16.68
N LEU A 179 12.30 5.69 16.29
CA LEU A 179 11.69 5.12 15.09
C LEU A 179 12.44 5.55 13.83
N LYS A 180 12.77 6.85 13.71
CA LYS A 180 13.61 7.34 12.60
C LYS A 180 14.96 6.64 12.56
N ASN A 181 15.61 6.44 13.70
CA ASN A 181 16.88 5.72 13.75
C ASN A 181 16.75 4.26 13.27
N LEU A 182 15.68 3.56 13.65
CA LEU A 182 15.41 2.20 13.17
C LEU A 182 15.15 2.16 11.66
N CYS A 183 14.53 3.21 11.11
CA CYS A 183 14.37 3.37 9.66
C CYS A 183 15.70 3.68 8.95
N ASP A 184 16.51 4.58 9.49
CA ASP A 184 17.83 4.92 8.94
C ASP A 184 18.77 3.68 8.92
N LEU A 185 18.60 2.76 9.88
CA LEU A 185 19.32 1.49 9.95
C LEU A 185 18.75 0.39 9.01
N GLY A 186 17.63 0.65 8.32
CA GLY A 186 16.97 -0.33 7.45
C GLY A 186 16.31 -1.51 8.19
N ILE A 187 16.15 -1.41 9.51
CA ILE A 187 15.47 -2.43 10.32
C ILE A 187 13.95 -2.32 10.14
N ILE A 188 13.45 -1.08 10.02
CA ILE A 188 12.05 -0.76 9.85
C ILE A 188 11.87 0.04 8.57
N ASP A 189 11.03 -0.43 7.67
CA ASP A 189 10.70 0.28 6.45
C ASP A 189 9.47 1.19 6.69
N PRO A 190 9.57 2.50 6.37
CA PRO A 190 8.42 3.39 6.39
C PRO A 190 7.56 3.19 5.14
N TYR A 191 6.24 3.24 5.30
CA TYR A 191 5.25 3.18 4.21
C TYR A 191 4.43 4.47 4.23
N PRO A 192 4.93 5.57 3.64
CA PRO A 192 4.20 6.83 3.56
C PRO A 192 2.94 6.68 2.70
N PRO A 193 1.95 7.59 2.88
CA PRO A 193 0.80 7.66 2.00
C PRO A 193 1.19 7.77 0.53
N LEU A 194 0.50 7.00 -0.32
CA LEU A 194 0.67 7.04 -1.76
C LEU A 194 -0.46 7.84 -2.41
N CYS A 195 -0.09 8.94 -3.07
CA CYS A 195 -1.04 9.88 -3.67
C CYS A 195 -0.79 10.02 -5.16
N ASP A 196 -1.86 10.06 -5.95
CA ASP A 196 -1.81 10.59 -7.32
C ASP A 196 -1.82 12.14 -7.27
N ILE A 197 -1.77 12.79 -8.43
CA ILE A 197 -1.77 14.25 -8.55
C ILE A 197 -2.95 14.89 -7.81
N LYS A 198 -2.73 16.08 -7.27
CA LYS A 198 -3.76 16.83 -6.55
C LYS A 198 -5.00 17.05 -7.42
N GLY A 199 -6.19 16.78 -6.87
CA GLY A 199 -7.47 16.89 -7.58
C GLY A 199 -7.86 15.66 -8.41
N SER A 200 -7.04 14.60 -8.36
CA SER A 200 -7.43 13.27 -8.79
C SER A 200 -8.41 12.64 -7.78
N TYR A 201 -9.16 11.65 -8.26
CA TYR A 201 -9.97 10.77 -7.44
C TYR A 201 -9.46 9.35 -7.63
N THR A 202 -9.35 8.60 -6.54
CA THR A 202 -8.93 7.21 -6.55
C THR A 202 -9.94 6.33 -5.84
N ALA A 203 -10.11 5.09 -6.31
CA ALA A 203 -10.86 4.07 -5.58
C ALA A 203 -10.15 2.72 -5.63
N GLN A 204 -10.47 1.87 -4.66
CA GLN A 204 -9.86 0.57 -4.46
C GLN A 204 -10.90 -0.50 -4.14
N TYR A 205 -10.74 -1.69 -4.73
CA TYR A 205 -11.37 -2.93 -4.27
C TYR A 205 -10.33 -4.03 -4.13
N GLU A 206 -10.62 -4.96 -3.22
CA GLU A 206 -9.66 -5.94 -2.79
C GLU A 206 -10.30 -7.23 -2.26
N HIS A 207 -9.77 -8.38 -2.71
CA HIS A 207 -9.94 -9.64 -2.01
C HIS A 207 -8.62 -10.36 -1.75
N THR A 208 -8.67 -11.24 -0.76
CA THR A 208 -7.70 -12.32 -0.57
C THR A 208 -8.23 -13.61 -1.19
N ILE A 209 -7.37 -14.27 -1.94
CA ILE A 209 -7.66 -15.48 -2.68
C ILE A 209 -6.69 -16.57 -2.22
N LEU A 210 -7.23 -17.74 -1.89
CA LEU A 210 -6.47 -18.96 -1.64
C LEU A 210 -6.42 -19.79 -2.92
N LEU A 211 -5.22 -20.06 -3.42
CA LEU A 211 -5.01 -21.03 -4.49
C LEU A 211 -4.79 -22.41 -3.87
N ARG A 212 -5.88 -23.16 -3.66
CA ARG A 212 -5.83 -24.53 -3.12
C ARG A 212 -5.48 -25.52 -4.24
N PRO A 213 -5.03 -26.75 -3.90
CA PRO A 213 -4.70 -27.76 -4.91
C PRO A 213 -5.87 -28.10 -5.85
N THR A 214 -7.11 -28.01 -5.36
CA THR A 214 -8.31 -28.48 -6.08
C THR A 214 -9.18 -27.34 -6.62
N TYR A 215 -9.10 -26.14 -6.06
CA TYR A 215 -9.90 -24.99 -6.48
C TYR A 215 -9.29 -23.67 -5.99
N LYS A 216 -9.83 -22.57 -6.52
CA LYS A 216 -9.53 -21.21 -6.08
C LYS A 216 -10.66 -20.73 -5.15
N GLU A 217 -10.31 -20.22 -3.99
CA GLU A 217 -11.25 -19.72 -3.00
C GLU A 217 -11.05 -18.23 -2.78
N VAL A 218 -12.11 -17.44 -2.87
CA VAL A 218 -12.07 -16.01 -2.53
C VAL A 218 -12.45 -15.88 -1.05
N VAL A 219 -11.48 -16.07 -0.17
CA VAL A 219 -11.72 -16.24 1.29
C VAL A 219 -12.30 -14.98 1.94
N SER A 220 -12.10 -13.80 1.35
CA SER A 220 -12.63 -12.54 1.87
C SER A 220 -13.87 -12.06 1.11
N ARG A 221 -14.59 -12.93 0.40
CA ARG A 221 -15.84 -12.60 -0.30
C ARG A 221 -16.97 -12.39 0.72
N GLY A 222 -17.71 -11.29 0.61
CA GLY A 222 -18.94 -11.03 1.36
C GLY A 222 -20.15 -10.87 0.43
N GLU A 223 -21.31 -10.54 1.01
CA GLU A 223 -22.52 -10.14 0.25
C GLU A 223 -22.44 -8.70 -0.26
N ASP A 224 -21.49 -7.92 0.26
CA ASP A 224 -21.27 -6.51 -0.04
C ASP A 224 -20.43 -6.30 -1.31
N TYR A 225 -19.33 -7.05 -1.50
CA TYR A 225 -18.50 -6.95 -2.71
C TYR A 225 -17.57 -8.14 -2.98
#